data_AF-A0A923V7D9-F1
#
_entry.id   AF-A0A923V7D9-F1
#
_cell.length_a   1.000
_cell.length_b   1.000
_cell.length_c   1.000
_cell.angle_alpha   90.00
_cell.angle_beta   90.00
_cell.angle_gamma   90.00
#
_symmetry.space_group_name_H-M   'P 1'
#
loop_
_entity.id
_entity.type
_entity.pdbx_description
1 polymer ?
#
loop_
_entity_poly.entity_id
_entity_poly.type
_entity_poly.pdbx_seq_one_letter_code
_entity_poly.pdbx_strand_id
1 'polypeptide(L)'
;MKILLVDMQYDYGQKSRGLNHIGEIGFRIPLVTLGHEVIPFYYDDYLKNTEALQGALLKKADEVQPDLIYFILFAEQFKIETLLQLKSKYKTINWFGDDQWRFKSFTTKYAPCFTYCVTTDPFSVGKYHRLGIQNIFLSQWAALNLPVQPLENTYKYDVSFIGGSHSVRRWFIHMLRNKGLKVNSFGHGWPEGPVELDQMVQIFRQSKINLNIG
;
A
#
# COMPACT_ATOMS: atom_id res chain seq x y z
N MET A 1 14.35 1.79 -17.88
CA MET A 1 13.13 2.59 -18.14
C MET A 1 13.05 3.70 -17.13
N LYS A 2 12.47 4.83 -17.52
CA LYS A 2 12.10 5.94 -16.65
C LYS A 2 10.68 5.76 -16.16
N ILE A 3 10.50 5.69 -14.84
CA ILE A 3 9.22 5.41 -14.18
C ILE A 3 8.83 6.63 -13.34
N LEU A 4 7.63 7.17 -13.60
CA LEU A 4 7.00 8.14 -12.70
C LEU A 4 6.18 7.38 -11.66
N LEU A 5 6.66 7.31 -10.42
CA LEU A 5 5.97 6.65 -9.32
C LEU A 5 5.04 7.64 -8.61
N VAL A 6 3.74 7.42 -8.69
CA VAL A 6 2.70 8.25 -8.06
C VAL A 6 2.23 7.58 -6.77
N ASP A 7 2.58 8.17 -5.64
CA ASP A 7 2.30 7.62 -4.30
C ASP A 7 2.26 8.74 -3.24
N MET A 8 1.93 8.42 -1.99
CA MET A 8 2.14 9.30 -0.84
C MET A 8 3.52 9.08 -0.22
N GLN A 9 4.19 10.16 0.15
CA GLN A 9 5.47 10.14 0.86
C GLN A 9 5.32 9.65 2.29
N TYR A 10 4.24 10.06 2.97
CA TYR A 10 3.99 9.77 4.36
C TYR A 10 2.82 8.79 4.54
N ASP A 11 2.81 8.05 5.64
CA ASP A 11 1.73 7.11 5.96
C ASP A 11 0.38 7.85 6.04
N TYR A 12 -0.59 7.43 5.21
CA TYR A 12 -1.87 8.12 5.00
C TYR A 12 -1.75 9.61 4.61
N GLY A 13 -0.60 10.00 4.03
CA GLY A 13 -0.30 11.39 3.69
C GLY A 13 -0.11 12.33 4.88
N GLN A 14 0.18 11.77 6.06
CA GLN A 14 0.35 12.53 7.29
C GLN A 14 1.78 12.44 7.80
N LYS A 15 2.51 13.57 7.76
CA LYS A 15 3.90 13.63 8.21
C LYS A 15 4.12 13.14 9.64
N SER A 16 3.15 13.34 10.53
CA SER A 16 3.19 12.86 11.91
C SER A 16 3.13 11.34 12.05
N ARG A 17 2.80 10.61 10.99
CA ARG A 17 2.74 9.14 10.97
C ARG A 17 3.99 8.49 10.36
N GLY A 18 5.02 9.29 10.05
CA GLY A 18 6.26 8.80 9.44
C GLY A 18 6.12 8.52 7.95
N LEU A 19 7.19 7.97 7.37
CA LEU A 19 7.25 7.67 5.94
C LEU A 19 6.34 6.49 5.58
N ASN A 20 5.80 6.52 4.36
CA ASN A 20 5.12 5.36 3.78
C ASN A 20 6.16 4.28 3.44
N HIS A 21 6.45 3.40 4.40
CA HIS A 21 7.43 2.32 4.21
C HIS A 21 7.02 1.30 3.14
N ILE A 22 5.71 1.11 2.92
CA ILE A 22 5.22 0.22 1.85
C ILE A 22 5.59 0.82 0.49
N GLY A 23 5.27 2.10 0.27
CA GLY A 23 5.64 2.83 -0.95
C GLY A 23 7.14 2.84 -1.21
N GLU A 24 7.91 3.15 -0.17
CA GLU A 24 9.35 3.33 -0.28
C GLU A 24 10.11 1.99 -0.42
N ILE A 25 9.93 1.08 0.53
CA ILE A 25 10.69 -0.17 0.63
C ILE A 25 10.03 -1.28 -0.20
N GLY A 26 8.70 -1.26 -0.32
CA GLY A 26 7.94 -2.25 -1.07
C GLY A 26 7.85 -1.97 -2.58
N PHE A 27 7.96 -0.70 -3.02
CA PHE A 27 7.84 -0.35 -4.43
C PHE A 27 9.03 0.45 -4.98
N ARG A 28 9.34 1.63 -4.42
CA ARG A 28 10.36 2.52 -5.01
C ARG A 28 11.75 1.87 -5.03
N ILE A 29 12.24 1.40 -3.89
CA ILE A 29 13.57 0.77 -3.77
C ILE A 29 13.69 -0.49 -4.66
N PRO A 30 12.71 -1.42 -4.69
CA PRO A 30 12.74 -2.56 -5.61
C PRO A 30 12.84 -2.15 -7.08
N LEU A 31 12.06 -1.16 -7.53
CA LEU A 31 12.12 -0.67 -8.91
C LEU A 31 13.49 -0.08 -9.25
N VAL A 32 14.10 0.67 -8.32
CA VAL A 32 15.47 1.19 -8.49
C VAL A 32 16.49 0.05 -8.53
N THR A 33 16.37 -0.93 -7.63
CA THR A 33 17.25 -2.11 -7.57
C THR A 33 17.21 -2.94 -8.86
N LEU A 34 16.06 -2.96 -9.55
CA LEU A 34 15.91 -3.58 -10.88
C LEU A 34 16.55 -2.75 -12.02
N GLY A 35 17.22 -1.64 -11.72
CA GLY A 35 17.93 -0.82 -12.70
C GLY A 35 17.04 0.19 -13.42
N HIS A 36 15.89 0.57 -12.85
CA HIS A 36 15.04 1.62 -13.40
C HIS A 36 15.35 2.99 -12.79
N GLU A 37 15.19 4.03 -13.60
CA GLU A 37 15.19 5.42 -13.12
C GLU A 37 13.79 5.69 -12.56
N VAL A 38 13.66 5.90 -11.25
CA VAL A 38 12.37 6.09 -10.60
C VAL A 38 12.26 7.52 -10.07
N ILE A 39 11.31 8.27 -10.61
CA ILE A 39 11.04 9.66 -10.26
C ILE A 39 9.74 9.67 -9.46
N PRO A 40 9.78 9.97 -8.16
CA PRO A 40 8.56 10.05 -7.37
C PRO A 40 7.77 11.33 -7.67
N PHE A 41 6.45 11.21 -7.66
CA PHE A 41 5.50 12.30 -7.54
C PHE A 41 4.66 12.04 -6.29
N TYR A 42 5.05 12.71 -5.21
CA TYR A 42 4.34 12.63 -3.93
C TYR A 42 3.23 13.65 -3.89
N TYR A 43 2.02 13.21 -3.51
CA TYR A 43 0.83 14.04 -3.57
C TYR A 43 0.25 14.45 -2.21
N ASP A 44 0.99 14.25 -1.14
CA ASP A 44 0.60 14.51 0.25
C ASP A 44 0.06 15.94 0.45
N ASP A 45 0.77 16.94 -0.11
CA ASP A 45 0.40 18.36 0.01
C ASP A 45 -0.89 18.72 -0.74
N TYR A 46 -1.32 17.88 -1.67
CA TYR A 46 -2.55 18.09 -2.45
C TYR A 46 -3.78 17.43 -1.84
N LEU A 47 -3.64 16.67 -0.74
CA LEU A 47 -4.77 15.94 -0.13
C LEU A 47 -5.92 16.86 0.33
N LYS A 48 -5.63 18.13 0.63
CA LYS A 48 -6.63 19.14 0.98
C LYS A 48 -7.27 19.84 -0.23
N ASN A 49 -6.62 19.77 -1.39
CA ASN A 49 -7.08 20.39 -2.63
C ASN A 49 -6.69 19.52 -3.83
N THR A 50 -7.52 18.52 -4.11
CA THR A 50 -7.28 17.57 -5.19
C THR A 50 -7.50 18.17 -6.58
N GLU A 51 -8.06 19.37 -6.73
CA GLU A 51 -8.13 20.05 -8.04
C GLU A 51 -6.73 20.40 -8.54
N ALA A 52 -5.90 20.97 -7.65
CA ALA A 52 -4.52 21.33 -7.97
C ALA A 52 -3.65 20.10 -8.27
N LEU A 53 -3.96 18.95 -7.65
CA LEU A 53 -3.27 17.68 -7.90
C LEU A 53 -3.32 17.28 -9.39
N GLN A 54 -4.47 17.45 -10.03
CA GLN A 54 -4.67 16.95 -11.39
C GLN A 54 -3.73 17.66 -12.37
N GLY A 55 -3.69 19.00 -12.31
CA GLY A 55 -2.79 19.80 -13.15
C GLY A 55 -1.32 19.56 -12.83
N ALA A 56 -0.98 19.41 -11.54
CA ALA A 56 0.39 19.13 -11.12
C ALA A 56 0.90 17.78 -11.65
N LEU A 57 0.08 16.72 -11.59
CA LEU A 57 0.44 15.40 -12.10
C LEU A 57 0.60 15.42 -13.63
N LEU A 58 -0.34 16.03 -14.37
CA LEU A 58 -0.25 16.15 -15.82
C LEU A 58 1.03 16.89 -16.24
N LYS A 59 1.30 18.03 -15.61
CA LYS A 59 2.52 18.81 -15.84
C LYS A 59 3.76 17.98 -15.55
N LYS A 60 3.80 17.27 -14.41
CA LYS A 60 4.95 16.44 -14.04
C LYS A 60 5.18 15.31 -15.05
N ALA A 61 4.13 14.65 -15.52
CA ALA A 61 4.25 13.62 -16.54
C ALA A 61 4.81 14.18 -17.86
N ASP A 62 4.31 15.35 -18.30
CA ASP A 62 4.79 16.00 -19.52
C ASP A 62 6.23 16.53 -19.40
N GLU A 63 6.69 16.93 -18.21
CA GLU A 63 8.10 17.29 -17.96
C GLU A 63 9.02 16.07 -17.93
N VAL A 64 8.58 14.99 -17.29
CA VAL A 64 9.38 13.78 -17.07
C VAL A 64 9.49 12.93 -18.34
N GLN A 65 8.42 12.90 -19.15
CA GLN A 65 8.24 11.99 -20.29
C GLN A 65 8.59 10.53 -19.90
N PRO A 66 7.86 9.92 -18.96
CA PRO A 66 8.19 8.58 -18.47
C PRO A 66 7.80 7.48 -19.47
N ASP A 67 8.54 6.36 -19.46
CA ASP A 67 8.15 5.14 -20.18
C ASP A 67 6.92 4.48 -19.53
N LEU A 68 6.74 4.68 -18.22
CA LEU A 68 5.67 4.11 -17.40
C LEU A 68 5.30 5.07 -16.26
N ILE A 69 4.00 5.27 -16.05
CA ILE A 69 3.49 5.86 -14.81
C ILE A 69 2.93 4.75 -13.93
N TYR A 70 3.52 4.59 -12.76
CA TYR A 70 3.17 3.55 -11.79
C TYR A 70 2.37 4.17 -10.65
N PHE A 71 1.12 3.73 -10.48
CA PHE A 71 0.22 4.23 -9.45
C PHE A 71 0.02 3.21 -8.34
N ILE A 72 -0.13 3.74 -7.12
CA ILE A 72 -0.72 3.05 -5.98
C ILE A 72 -1.86 3.95 -5.50
N LEU A 73 -3.01 3.86 -6.16
CA LEU A 73 -4.15 4.71 -5.79
C LEU A 73 -4.64 4.40 -4.38
N PHE A 74 -4.68 5.42 -3.53
CA PHE A 74 -5.14 5.26 -2.16
C PHE A 74 -6.68 5.33 -2.05
N ALA A 75 -7.30 6.40 -2.54
CA ALA A 75 -8.75 6.63 -2.52
C ALA A 75 -9.18 7.37 -3.81
N GLU A 76 -10.13 8.30 -3.72
CA GLU A 76 -10.68 9.02 -4.88
C GLU A 76 -9.98 10.36 -5.16
N GLN A 77 -8.67 10.46 -4.90
CA GLN A 77 -7.93 11.71 -5.08
C GLN A 77 -7.76 12.10 -6.56
N PHE A 78 -7.80 11.14 -7.48
CA PHE A 78 -7.55 11.35 -8.90
C PHE A 78 -8.84 11.30 -9.69
N LYS A 79 -9.03 12.28 -10.57
CA LYS A 79 -10.17 12.32 -11.49
C LYS A 79 -10.00 11.30 -12.60
N ILE A 80 -11.12 10.70 -13.02
CA ILE A 80 -11.14 9.73 -14.13
C ILE A 80 -10.57 10.38 -15.40
N GLU A 81 -10.95 11.63 -15.67
CA GLU A 81 -10.52 12.38 -16.85
C GLU A 81 -9.00 12.56 -16.87
N THR A 82 -8.40 12.83 -15.71
CA THR A 82 -6.95 12.97 -15.56
C THR A 82 -6.23 11.65 -15.82
N LEU A 83 -6.74 10.54 -15.27
CA LEU A 83 -6.16 9.22 -15.49
C LEU A 83 -6.28 8.79 -16.96
N LEU A 84 -7.42 9.06 -17.61
CA LEU A 84 -7.62 8.78 -19.04
C LEU A 84 -6.69 9.62 -19.93
N GLN A 85 -6.48 10.89 -19.59
CA GLN A 85 -5.54 11.75 -20.30
C GLN A 85 -4.09 11.28 -20.17
N LEU A 86 -3.70 10.76 -19.01
CA LEU A 86 -2.37 10.16 -18.82
C LEU A 86 -2.24 8.86 -19.62
N LYS A 87 -3.25 7.98 -19.56
CA LYS A 87 -3.30 6.72 -20.31
C LYS A 87 -3.24 6.92 -21.83
N SER A 88 -3.79 8.02 -22.36
CA SER A 88 -3.75 8.29 -23.81
C SER A 88 -2.36 8.68 -24.31
N LYS A 89 -1.46 9.12 -23.43
CA LYS A 89 -0.09 9.55 -23.76
C LYS A 89 0.98 8.56 -23.31
N TYR A 90 0.79 7.91 -22.16
CA TYR A 90 1.79 7.10 -21.48
C TYR A 90 1.25 5.70 -21.17
N LYS A 91 2.14 4.72 -21.02
CA LYS A 91 1.77 3.46 -20.38
C LYS A 91 1.50 3.73 -18.90
N THR A 92 0.35 3.27 -18.41
CA THR A 92 -0.03 3.43 -17.00
C THR A 92 -0.35 2.09 -16.36
N ILE A 93 0.04 1.93 -15.10
CA ILE A 93 -0.27 0.76 -14.30
C ILE A 93 -0.76 1.18 -12.91
N ASN A 94 -1.75 0.48 -12.36
CA ASN A 94 -2.15 0.66 -10.97
C ASN A 94 -2.14 -0.66 -10.20
N TRP A 95 -1.64 -0.60 -8.96
CA TRP A 95 -1.67 -1.69 -8.00
C TRP A 95 -2.97 -1.68 -7.18
N PHE A 96 -3.91 -2.57 -7.52
CA PHE A 96 -5.19 -2.75 -6.82
C PHE A 96 -5.07 -3.81 -5.71
N GLY A 97 -4.32 -3.50 -4.65
CA GLY A 97 -4.01 -4.44 -3.56
C GLY A 97 -5.19 -4.79 -2.61
N ASP A 98 -6.34 -4.15 -2.78
CA ASP A 98 -7.51 -4.23 -1.89
C ASP A 98 -8.76 -4.83 -2.55
N ASP A 99 -8.63 -5.46 -3.71
CA ASP A 99 -9.76 -5.95 -4.50
C ASP A 99 -10.70 -6.88 -3.72
N GLN A 100 -10.17 -7.67 -2.78
CA GLN A 100 -10.96 -8.52 -1.87
C GLN A 100 -12.18 -7.81 -1.26
N TRP A 101 -12.09 -6.51 -0.97
CA TRP A 101 -13.18 -5.73 -0.37
C TRP A 101 -13.53 -4.45 -1.14
N ARG A 102 -12.66 -3.97 -2.03
CA ARG A 102 -12.87 -2.73 -2.81
C ARG A 102 -13.25 -2.95 -4.26
N PHE A 103 -13.29 -4.19 -4.77
CA PHE A 103 -13.46 -4.41 -6.21
C PHE A 103 -14.69 -3.69 -6.77
N LYS A 104 -15.86 -3.87 -6.13
CA LYS A 104 -17.13 -3.33 -6.62
C LYS A 104 -17.24 -1.81 -6.47
N SER A 105 -16.73 -1.26 -5.36
CA SER A 105 -16.89 0.16 -5.01
C SER A 105 -15.80 1.06 -5.60
N PHE A 106 -14.64 0.49 -5.94
CA PHE A 106 -13.46 1.26 -6.36
C PHE A 106 -12.90 0.74 -7.69
N THR A 107 -12.53 -0.53 -7.75
CA THR A 107 -11.78 -1.08 -8.90
C THR A 107 -12.56 -1.02 -10.20
N THR A 108 -13.86 -1.33 -10.16
CA THR A 108 -14.77 -1.19 -11.33
C THR A 108 -14.75 0.21 -11.95
N LYS A 109 -14.58 1.25 -11.14
CA LYS A 109 -14.54 2.65 -11.56
C LYS A 109 -13.18 3.04 -12.14
N TYR A 110 -12.09 2.63 -11.49
CA TYR A 110 -10.74 3.12 -11.82
C TYR A 110 -9.96 2.22 -12.78
N ALA A 111 -10.14 0.90 -12.73
CA ALA A 111 -9.39 -0.03 -13.57
C ALA A 111 -9.49 0.25 -15.09
N PRO A 112 -10.64 0.68 -15.65
CA PRO A 112 -10.72 1.06 -17.07
C PRO A 112 -9.78 2.22 -17.46
N CYS A 113 -9.33 3.02 -16.49
CA CYS A 113 -8.48 4.18 -16.70
C CYS A 113 -6.99 3.86 -16.86
N PHE A 114 -6.58 2.58 -16.74
CA PHE A 114 -5.17 2.18 -16.81
C PHE A 114 -4.85 1.30 -18.03
N THR A 115 -3.60 1.31 -18.49
CA THR A 115 -3.12 0.41 -19.55
C THR A 115 -2.98 -1.02 -19.02
N TYR A 116 -2.44 -1.14 -17.81
CA TYR A 116 -2.26 -2.38 -17.07
C TYR A 116 -2.87 -2.26 -15.67
N CYS A 117 -3.37 -3.37 -15.15
CA CYS A 117 -3.81 -3.47 -13.76
C CYS A 117 -3.00 -4.57 -13.08
N VAL A 118 -2.76 -4.42 -11.78
CA VAL A 118 -2.26 -5.51 -10.92
C VAL A 118 -3.28 -5.74 -9.82
N THR A 119 -3.62 -7.00 -9.58
CA THR A 119 -4.45 -7.41 -8.44
C THR A 119 -3.69 -8.40 -7.57
N THR A 120 -3.95 -8.36 -6.28
CA THR A 120 -3.50 -9.41 -5.34
C THR A 120 -4.61 -10.40 -5.01
N ASP A 121 -5.83 -10.21 -5.55
CA ASP A 121 -6.96 -11.10 -5.32
C ASP A 121 -7.15 -12.05 -6.52
N PRO A 122 -6.80 -13.34 -6.38
CA PRO A 122 -6.98 -14.31 -7.47
C PRO A 122 -8.44 -14.46 -7.89
N PHE A 123 -9.40 -14.20 -7.01
CA PHE A 123 -10.83 -14.28 -7.32
C PHE A 123 -11.35 -13.08 -8.12
N SER A 124 -10.56 -12.02 -8.25
CA SER A 124 -10.94 -10.81 -9.00
C SER A 124 -10.47 -10.83 -10.46
N VAL A 125 -9.51 -11.68 -10.84
CA VAL A 125 -9.02 -11.79 -12.23
C VAL A 125 -10.15 -12.00 -13.23
N GLY A 126 -11.03 -12.97 -12.99
CA GLY A 126 -12.19 -13.21 -13.86
C GLY A 126 -13.19 -12.04 -13.88
N LYS A 127 -13.27 -11.24 -12.82
CA LYS A 127 -14.10 -10.04 -12.77
C LYS A 127 -13.51 -8.93 -13.66
N TYR A 128 -12.18 -8.75 -13.69
CA TYR A 128 -11.51 -7.84 -14.64
C TYR A 128 -11.80 -8.20 -16.09
N HIS A 129 -11.66 -9.49 -16.46
CA HIS A 129 -11.94 -9.93 -17.83
C HIS A 129 -13.39 -9.62 -18.26
N ARG A 130 -14.37 -9.77 -17.36
CA ARG A 130 -15.77 -9.41 -17.61
C ARG A 130 -15.99 -7.91 -17.79
N LEU A 131 -15.10 -7.06 -17.28
CA LEU A 131 -15.08 -5.62 -17.53
C LEU A 131 -14.33 -5.26 -18.82
N GLY A 132 -13.87 -6.25 -19.60
CA GLY A 132 -13.07 -6.03 -20.81
C GLY A 132 -11.59 -5.73 -20.54
N ILE A 133 -11.12 -5.87 -19.29
CA ILE A 133 -9.75 -5.55 -18.90
C ILE A 133 -8.91 -6.81 -18.98
N GLN A 134 -8.22 -7.01 -20.10
CA GLN A 134 -7.37 -8.19 -20.36
C GLN A 134 -5.93 -8.02 -19.86
N ASN A 135 -5.46 -6.78 -19.75
CA ASN A 135 -4.10 -6.45 -19.31
C ASN A 135 -3.98 -6.44 -17.78
N ILE A 136 -4.42 -7.51 -17.13
CA ILE A 136 -4.42 -7.69 -15.67
C ILE A 136 -3.34 -8.71 -15.29
N PHE A 137 -2.53 -8.38 -14.28
CA PHE A 137 -1.56 -9.29 -13.69
C PHE A 137 -2.01 -9.69 -12.28
N LEU A 138 -1.99 -10.99 -12.01
CA LEU A 138 -2.12 -11.51 -10.66
C LEU A 138 -0.75 -11.47 -9.97
N SER A 139 -0.67 -10.80 -8.84
CA SER A 139 0.49 -10.72 -7.97
C SER A 139 0.11 -11.12 -6.54
N GLN A 140 1.02 -10.91 -5.58
CA GLN A 140 0.77 -11.11 -4.15
C GLN A 140 1.49 -10.03 -3.33
N TRP A 141 0.98 -9.79 -2.12
CA TRP A 141 1.75 -9.05 -1.13
C TRP A 141 2.94 -9.88 -0.65
N ALA A 142 4.05 -9.22 -0.35
CA ALA A 142 5.24 -9.83 0.21
C ALA A 142 5.71 -9.05 1.44
N ALA A 143 6.54 -9.69 2.28
CA ALA A 143 7.22 -9.00 3.36
C ALA A 143 8.21 -7.97 2.80
N LEU A 144 8.43 -6.89 3.55
CA LEU A 144 9.49 -5.93 3.23
C LEU A 144 10.85 -6.62 3.36
N ASN A 145 11.71 -6.46 2.36
CA ASN A 145 13.05 -7.04 2.36
C ASN A 145 13.99 -6.18 3.23
N LEU A 146 13.90 -6.36 4.55
CA LEU A 146 14.67 -5.61 5.54
C LEU A 146 15.91 -6.40 5.96
N PRO A 147 17.06 -5.74 6.22
CA PRO A 147 18.20 -6.39 6.82
C PRO A 147 17.83 -6.87 8.23
N VAL A 148 17.95 -8.16 8.49
CA VAL A 148 17.63 -8.76 9.78
C VAL A 148 18.85 -9.44 10.40
N GLN A 149 19.05 -9.22 11.69
CA GLN A 149 20.08 -9.93 12.45
C GLN A 149 19.66 -11.38 12.76
N PRO A 150 20.58 -12.28 13.17
CA PRO A 150 20.24 -13.61 13.69
C PRO A 150 19.28 -13.53 14.88
N LEU A 151 18.35 -14.48 15.00
CA LEU A 151 17.38 -14.51 16.11
C LEU A 151 18.09 -14.74 17.44
N GLU A 152 17.76 -13.91 18.43
CA GLU A 152 18.10 -14.18 19.84
C GLU A 152 16.99 -15.06 20.43
N ASN A 153 17.36 -16.11 21.18
CA ASN A 153 16.40 -17.06 21.78
C ASN A 153 15.69 -16.49 23.03
N THR A 154 15.29 -15.22 23.01
CA THR A 154 14.62 -14.54 24.13
C THR A 154 13.30 -13.94 23.68
N TYR A 155 12.20 -14.62 23.98
CA TYR A 155 10.85 -14.10 23.74
C TYR A 155 10.43 -13.14 24.85
N LYS A 156 10.03 -11.93 24.47
CA LYS A 156 9.40 -10.93 25.36
C LYS A 156 7.89 -10.99 25.34
N TYR A 157 7.30 -11.48 24.25
CA TYR A 157 5.85 -11.55 24.06
C TYR A 157 5.40 -12.97 23.75
N ASP A 158 4.28 -13.39 24.37
CA ASP A 158 3.65 -14.66 24.00
C ASP A 158 2.96 -14.53 22.64
N VAL A 159 2.14 -13.49 22.49
CA VAL A 159 1.45 -13.18 21.24
C VAL A 159 1.50 -11.67 21.01
N SER A 160 1.88 -11.24 19.80
CA SER A 160 1.78 -9.84 19.41
C SER A 160 0.88 -9.65 18.19
N PHE A 161 0.18 -8.52 18.16
CA PHE A 161 -0.51 -7.98 17.00
C PHE A 161 -0.03 -6.56 16.75
N ILE A 162 0.32 -6.24 15.49
CA ILE A 162 0.69 -4.87 15.08
C ILE A 162 -0.25 -4.46 13.95
N GLY A 163 -1.08 -3.44 14.19
CA GLY A 163 -2.03 -2.91 13.23
C GLY A 163 -3.07 -2.01 13.88
N GLY A 164 -3.70 -1.13 13.08
CA GLY A 164 -4.71 -0.20 13.57
C GLY A 164 -5.90 -0.89 14.26
N SER A 165 -6.42 -0.28 15.31
CA SER A 165 -7.55 -0.79 16.10
C SER A 165 -8.89 -0.50 15.42
N HIS A 166 -9.69 -1.55 15.17
CA HIS A 166 -11.12 -1.42 14.81
C HIS A 166 -11.96 -2.48 15.51
N SER A 167 -13.29 -2.41 15.35
CA SER A 167 -14.26 -3.23 16.09
C SER A 167 -13.94 -4.74 16.04
N VAL A 168 -13.73 -5.28 14.84
CA VAL A 168 -13.42 -6.71 14.63
C VAL A 168 -12.09 -7.10 15.28
N ARG A 169 -11.03 -6.32 15.09
CA ARG A 169 -9.72 -6.58 15.74
C ARG A 169 -9.83 -6.53 17.27
N ARG A 170 -10.54 -5.54 17.83
CA ARG A 170 -10.79 -5.44 19.28
C ARG A 170 -11.55 -6.65 19.82
N TRP A 171 -12.62 -7.05 19.14
CA TRP A 171 -13.40 -8.23 19.50
C TRP A 171 -12.53 -9.50 19.50
N PHE A 172 -11.74 -9.72 18.46
CA PHE A 172 -10.91 -10.92 18.34
C PHE A 172 -9.81 -10.96 19.40
N ILE A 173 -9.10 -9.85 19.60
CA ILE A 173 -8.07 -9.73 20.65
C ILE A 173 -8.68 -9.94 22.04
N HIS A 174 -9.85 -9.38 22.32
CA HIS A 174 -10.55 -9.58 23.60
C HIS A 174 -10.96 -11.04 23.79
N MET A 175 -11.45 -11.71 22.74
CA MET A 175 -11.77 -13.14 22.79
C MET A 175 -10.54 -13.99 23.15
N LEU A 176 -9.38 -13.72 22.55
CA LEU A 176 -8.14 -14.43 22.88
C LEU A 176 -7.70 -14.17 24.34
N ARG A 177 -7.79 -12.92 24.80
CA ARG A 177 -7.45 -12.55 26.19
C ARG A 177 -8.38 -13.23 27.20
N ASN A 178 -9.68 -13.32 26.92
CA ASN A 178 -10.65 -14.02 27.77
C ASN A 178 -10.39 -15.53 27.85
N LYS A 179 -9.71 -16.11 26.86
CA LYS A 179 -9.22 -17.50 26.88
C LYS A 179 -7.87 -17.67 27.60
N GLY A 180 -7.36 -16.61 28.24
CA GLY A 180 -6.11 -16.64 29.01
C GLY A 180 -4.84 -16.39 28.19
N LEU A 181 -4.95 -16.03 26.91
CA LEU A 181 -3.77 -15.70 26.09
C LEU A 181 -3.30 -14.26 26.37
N LYS A 182 -1.99 -14.09 26.58
CA LYS A 182 -1.35 -12.78 26.73
C LYS A 182 -1.05 -12.19 25.36
N VAL A 183 -1.96 -11.34 24.88
CA VAL A 183 -1.84 -10.67 23.59
C VAL A 183 -1.47 -9.20 23.77
N ASN A 184 -0.30 -8.80 23.27
CA ASN A 184 0.14 -7.41 23.18
C ASN A 184 -0.28 -6.82 21.83
N SER A 185 -0.92 -5.67 21.83
CA SER A 185 -1.43 -5.03 20.61
C SER A 185 -0.81 -3.66 20.43
N PHE A 186 -0.25 -3.39 19.25
CA PHE A 186 0.36 -2.12 18.91
C PHE A 186 -0.30 -1.53 17.67
N GLY A 187 -0.30 -0.21 17.54
CA GLY A 187 -0.91 0.52 16.43
C GLY A 187 -1.85 1.63 16.89
N HIS A 188 -2.26 2.46 15.93
CA HIS A 188 -3.24 3.53 16.17
C HIS A 188 -4.54 2.98 16.80
N GLY A 189 -4.98 3.60 17.90
CA GLY A 189 -6.19 3.21 18.62
C GLY A 189 -6.03 2.04 19.60
N TRP A 190 -4.80 1.56 19.83
CA TRP A 190 -4.44 0.73 20.98
C TRP A 190 -3.75 1.58 22.06
N PRO A 191 -3.86 1.21 23.35
CA PRO A 191 -3.17 1.91 24.44
C PRO A 191 -1.65 2.05 24.26
N GLU A 192 -1.03 1.04 23.66
CA GLU A 192 0.42 0.96 23.42
C GLU A 192 0.89 1.86 22.26
N GLY A 193 -0.05 2.38 21.45
CA GLY A 193 0.25 3.30 20.36
C GLY A 193 0.94 2.65 19.15
N PRO A 194 1.15 3.43 18.07
CA PRO A 194 1.92 2.99 16.90
C PRO A 194 3.40 2.76 17.26
N VAL A 195 4.08 1.93 16.46
CA VAL A 195 5.50 1.60 16.61
C VAL A 195 6.23 1.85 15.30
N GLU A 196 7.48 2.26 15.38
CA GLU A 196 8.36 2.45 14.22
C GLU A 196 8.73 1.11 13.57
N LEU A 197 9.16 1.13 12.30
CA LEU A 197 9.46 -0.07 11.52
C LEU A 197 10.49 -0.98 12.21
N ASP A 198 11.59 -0.43 12.72
CA ASP A 198 12.62 -1.21 13.40
C ASP A 198 12.08 -1.86 14.68
N GLN A 199 11.22 -1.14 15.42
CA GLN A 199 10.58 -1.67 16.62
C GLN A 199 9.57 -2.77 16.27
N MET A 200 8.80 -2.63 15.19
CA MET A 200 7.92 -3.67 14.66
C MET A 200 8.70 -4.95 14.35
N VAL A 201 9.85 -4.83 13.67
CA VAL A 201 10.75 -5.97 13.39
C VAL A 201 11.22 -6.62 14.70
N GLN A 202 11.63 -5.83 15.70
CA GLN A 202 12.07 -6.38 16.99
C GLN A 202 10.94 -7.09 17.74
N ILE A 203 9.73 -6.50 17.78
CA ILE A 203 8.57 -7.14 18.41
C ILE A 203 8.30 -8.48 17.74
N PHE A 204 8.24 -8.54 16.41
CA PHE A 204 7.98 -9.79 15.70
C PHE A 204 9.00 -10.89 15.99
N ARG A 205 10.26 -10.51 16.18
CA ARG A 205 11.35 -11.44 16.50
C ARG A 205 11.35 -11.88 17.95
N GLN A 206 10.81 -11.05 18.84
CA GLN A 206 10.70 -11.31 20.27
C GLN A 206 9.32 -11.86 20.67
N SER A 207 8.46 -12.15 19.71
CA SER A 207 7.14 -12.77 19.90
C SER A 207 7.17 -14.25 19.56
N LYS A 208 6.56 -15.10 20.41
CA LYS A 208 6.38 -16.52 20.07
C LYS A 208 5.41 -16.69 18.90
N ILE A 209 4.35 -15.86 18.86
CA ILE A 209 3.35 -15.84 17.80
C ILE A 209 3.07 -14.41 17.35
N ASN A 210 3.11 -14.19 16.04
CA ASN A 210 2.70 -12.94 15.41
C ASN A 210 1.31 -13.11 14.78
N LEU A 211 0.32 -12.37 15.26
CA LEU A 211 -1.01 -12.37 14.68
C LEU A 211 -1.07 -11.43 13.47
N ASN A 212 -1.69 -11.92 12.39
CA ASN A 212 -2.10 -11.11 11.26
C ASN A 212 -3.63 -11.19 11.15
N ILE A 213 -4.30 -10.05 11.31
CA ILE A 213 -5.77 -9.95 11.35
C ILE A 213 -6.19 -8.89 10.33
N GLY A 214 -6.80 -9.34 9.23
CA GLY A 214 -7.44 -8.49 8.22
C GLY A 214 -8.49 -7.57 8.83
#